data_AF-A0A965QYF4-F1
#
_entry.id   AF-A0A965QYF4-F1
#
_cell.length_a   1.000
_cell.length_b   1.000
_cell.length_c   1.000
_cell.angle_alpha   90.00
_cell.angle_beta   90.00
_cell.angle_gamma   90.00
#
_symmetry.space_group_name_H-M   'P 1'
#
loop_
_entity.id
_entity.type
_entity.pdbx_description
1 polymer ?
#
loop_
_entity_poly.entity_id
_entity_poly.type
_entity_poly.pdbx_seq_one_letter_code
_entity_poly.pdbx_strand_id
1 'polypeptide(L)'
;MTTLSNGGASPYTATPAVGLAAKVGAALFVLWGVLHVWVGVEGINLYLHGSTADQWTLLTGGSKVPREAFVHATDPTTLFAHSQVLLNFCIDVGGYGVLGLAVAWMIAKNASWAAYFIGLFVIGICDLTFLFAMVTSGVIEQNIPSVSGPVIWFLAVIATPFGMPPLFKK
;
A
#
# COMPACT_ATOMS: atom_id res chain seq x y z
N MET A 1 55.37 17.37 30.03
CA MET A 1 54.09 18.11 29.97
C MET A 1 53.24 17.38 28.93
N THR A 2 52.41 16.44 29.37
CA THR A 2 51.73 15.47 28.50
C THR A 2 50.27 15.89 28.40
N THR A 3 49.86 16.39 27.23
CA THR A 3 48.46 16.69 26.92
C THR A 3 47.72 15.38 26.63
N LEU A 4 46.81 15.01 27.54
CA LEU A 4 45.83 13.96 27.31
C LEU A 4 44.76 14.50 26.35
N SER A 5 44.65 13.92 25.16
CA SER A 5 43.54 14.18 24.24
C SER A 5 42.29 13.52 24.81
N ASN A 6 41.32 14.34 25.24
CA ASN A 6 39.96 13.88 25.52
C ASN A 6 39.36 13.31 24.23
N GLY A 7 39.18 11.98 24.21
CA GLY A 7 38.40 11.30 23.19
C GLY A 7 36.98 11.84 23.22
N GLY A 8 36.65 12.70 22.25
CA GLY A 8 35.30 13.19 22.05
C GLY A 8 34.39 12.01 21.75
N ALA A 9 33.50 11.71 22.69
CA ALA A 9 32.38 10.82 22.43
C ALA A 9 31.62 11.38 21.22
N SER A 10 31.55 10.56 20.17
CA SER A 10 30.75 10.87 18.98
C SER A 10 29.33 11.21 19.45
N PRO A 11 28.75 12.37 19.07
CA PRO A 11 27.38 12.68 19.43
C PRO A 11 26.51 11.67 18.68
N TYR A 12 26.08 10.61 19.38
CA TYR A 12 24.95 9.81 18.96
C TYR A 12 23.75 10.77 18.90
N THR A 13 23.50 11.33 17.72
CA THR A 13 22.29 12.10 17.44
C THR A 13 21.10 11.19 17.73
N ALA A 14 20.47 11.42 18.88
CA ALA A 14 19.28 10.69 19.29
C ALA A 14 18.25 10.76 18.16
N THR A 15 17.78 9.59 17.72
CA THR A 15 16.77 9.53 16.68
C THR A 15 15.51 10.26 17.15
N PRO A 16 14.95 11.19 16.36
CA PRO A 16 13.76 11.92 16.78
C PRO A 16 12.62 10.95 17.08
N ALA A 17 12.13 11.00 18.32
CA ALA A 17 11.04 10.15 18.76
C ALA A 17 9.71 10.67 18.20
N VAL A 18 8.95 9.79 17.53
CA VAL A 18 7.59 10.09 17.09
C VAL A 18 6.59 9.99 18.24
N GLY A 19 5.59 10.88 18.24
CA GLY A 19 4.46 10.86 19.15
C GLY A 19 3.47 9.73 18.87
N LEU A 20 2.49 9.53 19.77
CA LEU A 20 1.51 8.45 19.68
C LEU A 20 0.72 8.46 18.36
N ALA A 21 0.29 9.63 17.88
CA ALA A 21 -0.48 9.74 16.64
C ALA A 21 0.30 9.24 15.41
N ALA A 22 1.61 9.52 15.33
CA ALA A 22 2.47 9.01 14.27
C ALA A 22 2.73 7.51 14.39
N LYS A 23 2.76 6.96 15.61
CA LYS A 23 2.80 5.50 15.82
C LYS A 23 1.51 4.82 15.34
N VAL A 24 0.35 5.44 15.59
CA VAL A 24 -0.95 4.97 15.07
C VAL A 24 -0.95 5.03 13.54
N GLY A 25 -0.51 6.14 12.95
CA GLY A 25 -0.37 6.27 11.50
C GLY A 25 0.54 5.21 10.89
N ALA A 26 1.71 4.95 11.49
CA ALA A 26 2.62 3.89 11.07
C ALA A 26 1.97 2.49 11.19
N ALA A 27 1.23 2.21 12.27
CA ALA A 27 0.52 0.94 12.43
C ALA A 27 -0.59 0.76 11.37
N LEU A 28 -1.29 1.83 10.99
CA LEU A 28 -2.27 1.80 9.90
C LEU A 28 -1.60 1.55 8.54
N PHE A 29 -0.41 2.14 8.28
CA PHE A 29 0.38 1.79 7.09
C PHE A 29 0.85 0.32 7.09
N VAL A 30 1.16 -0.25 8.27
CA VAL A 30 1.46 -1.70 8.37
C VAL A 30 0.25 -2.53 7.99
N LEU A 31 -0.91 -2.24 8.58
CA LEU A 31 -2.15 -2.96 8.27
C LEU A 31 -2.49 -2.85 6.78
N TRP A 32 -2.45 -1.64 6.23
CA TRP A 32 -2.66 -1.38 4.81
C TRP A 32 -1.66 -2.18 3.95
N GLY A 33 -0.37 -2.15 4.30
CA GLY A 33 0.68 -2.84 3.55
C GLY A 33 0.50 -4.36 3.53
N VAL A 34 0.15 -4.97 4.67
CA VAL A 34 -0.12 -6.41 4.76
C VAL A 34 -1.32 -6.81 3.90
N LEU A 35 -2.41 -6.05 3.93
CA LEU A 35 -3.59 -6.32 3.11
C LEU A 35 -3.26 -6.28 1.61
N HIS A 36 -2.42 -5.34 1.18
CA HIS A 36 -2.03 -5.21 -0.23
C HIS A 36 -1.01 -6.29 -0.66
N VAL A 37 -0.08 -6.67 0.22
CA VAL A 37 0.80 -7.84 -0.03
C VAL A 37 -0.03 -9.10 -0.20
N TRP A 38 -1.08 -9.29 0.61
CA TRP A 38 -1.98 -10.43 0.47
C TRP A 38 -2.66 -10.47 -0.90
N VAL A 39 -3.12 -9.33 -1.46
CA VAL A 39 -3.67 -9.29 -2.82
C VAL A 39 -2.64 -9.76 -3.86
N GLY A 40 -1.37 -9.36 -3.71
CA GLY A 40 -0.30 -9.84 -4.59
C GLY A 40 -0.06 -11.35 -4.48
N VAL A 41 -0.07 -11.89 -3.26
CA VAL A 41 0.06 -13.33 -3.01
C VAL A 41 -1.12 -14.10 -3.60
N GLU A 42 -2.35 -13.61 -3.42
CA GLU A 42 -3.54 -14.23 -3.96
C GLU A 42 -3.55 -14.20 -5.50
N GLY A 43 -3.13 -13.10 -6.12
CA GLY A 43 -2.96 -13.01 -7.57
C GLY A 43 -1.95 -14.04 -8.12
N ILE A 44 -0.81 -14.22 -7.43
CA ILE A 44 0.16 -15.27 -7.79
C ILE A 44 -0.44 -16.66 -7.62
N ASN A 45 -1.17 -16.90 -6.53
CA ASN A 45 -1.83 -18.18 -6.26
C ASN A 45 -2.83 -18.54 -7.36
N LEU A 46 -3.72 -17.61 -7.73
CA LEU A 46 -4.69 -17.79 -8.81
C LEU A 46 -4.03 -17.93 -10.19
N TYR A 47 -2.89 -17.27 -10.42
CA TYR A 47 -2.12 -17.43 -11.65
C TYR A 47 -1.49 -18.81 -11.79
N LEU A 48 -0.95 -19.37 -10.70
CA LEU A 48 -0.25 -20.66 -10.70
C LEU A 48 -1.21 -21.86 -10.60
N HIS A 49 -2.32 -21.71 -9.90
CA HIS A 49 -3.19 -22.82 -9.52
C HIS A 49 -4.63 -22.68 -10.02
N GLY A 50 -5.03 -21.50 -10.49
CA GLY A 50 -6.36 -21.22 -11.01
C GLY A 50 -6.41 -21.06 -12.53
N SER A 51 -7.60 -20.75 -13.02
CA SER A 51 -7.84 -20.33 -14.40
C SER A 51 -7.82 -18.81 -14.54
N THR A 52 -7.74 -18.29 -15.76
CA THR A 52 -7.93 -16.86 -16.02
C THR A 52 -9.31 -16.36 -15.56
N ALA A 53 -10.33 -17.23 -15.58
CA ALA A 53 -11.66 -16.89 -15.04
C ALA A 53 -11.61 -16.68 -13.53
N ASP A 54 -10.86 -17.52 -12.80
CA ASP A 54 -10.67 -17.36 -11.35
C ASP A 54 -9.93 -16.06 -11.03
N GLN A 55 -8.90 -15.69 -11.80
CA GLN A 55 -8.20 -14.41 -11.63
C GLN A 55 -9.13 -13.20 -11.79
N TRP A 56 -10.07 -13.24 -12.76
CA TRP A 56 -11.04 -12.17 -12.95
C TRP A 56 -11.98 -11.97 -11.76
N THR A 57 -12.13 -12.96 -10.87
CA THR A 57 -12.99 -12.79 -9.68
C THR A 57 -12.48 -11.72 -8.72
N LEU A 58 -11.18 -11.39 -8.76
CA LEU A 58 -10.57 -10.29 -8.00
C LEU A 58 -10.96 -8.91 -8.54
N LEU A 59 -11.28 -8.80 -9.83
CA LEU A 59 -11.53 -7.52 -10.52
C LEU A 59 -12.95 -7.39 -11.08
N THR A 60 -13.88 -8.24 -10.67
CA THR A 60 -15.28 -8.23 -11.12
C THR A 60 -16.26 -8.45 -9.96
N GLY A 61 -17.56 -8.36 -10.23
CA GLY A 61 -18.64 -8.51 -9.25
C GLY A 61 -19.30 -7.20 -8.85
N GLY A 62 -18.90 -6.08 -9.45
CA GLY A 62 -19.58 -4.80 -9.29
C GLY A 62 -20.89 -4.73 -10.11
N SER A 63 -21.66 -3.67 -9.87
CA SER A 63 -22.97 -3.47 -10.49
C SER A 63 -22.94 -3.29 -12.02
N LYS A 64 -21.78 -2.95 -12.59
CA LYS A 64 -21.57 -2.82 -14.05
C LYS A 64 -20.89 -4.04 -14.66
N VAL A 65 -20.22 -4.85 -13.87
CA VAL A 65 -19.59 -6.11 -14.31
C VAL A 65 -19.95 -7.25 -13.33
N PRO A 66 -21.22 -7.68 -13.28
CA PRO A 66 -21.62 -8.83 -12.48
C PRO A 66 -20.92 -10.10 -12.97
N ARG A 67 -20.54 -11.00 -12.05
CA ARG A 67 -19.73 -12.20 -12.38
C ARG A 67 -20.49 -13.12 -13.34
N GLU A 68 -21.79 -13.26 -13.16
CA GLU A 68 -22.69 -14.08 -13.98
C GLU A 68 -22.90 -13.54 -15.40
N ALA A 69 -22.67 -12.25 -15.61
CA ALA A 69 -22.82 -11.58 -16.91
C ALA A 69 -21.49 -11.36 -17.62
N PHE A 70 -20.36 -11.58 -16.94
CA PHE A 70 -19.04 -11.37 -17.50
C PHE A 70 -18.70 -12.49 -18.51
N VAL A 71 -18.44 -12.11 -19.75
CA VAL A 71 -18.08 -13.05 -20.81
C VAL A 71 -16.57 -13.26 -20.81
N HIS A 72 -16.15 -14.47 -20.48
CA HIS A 72 -14.74 -14.85 -20.52
C HIS A 72 -14.28 -15.13 -21.95
N ALA A 73 -13.06 -14.69 -22.29
CA ALA A 73 -12.40 -15.09 -23.53
C ALA A 73 -12.21 -16.61 -23.58
N THR A 74 -12.28 -17.18 -24.78
CA THR A 74 -12.12 -18.63 -25.00
C THR A 74 -10.92 -18.96 -25.88
N ASP A 75 -10.39 -17.98 -26.61
CA ASP A 75 -9.21 -18.18 -27.43
C ASP A 75 -7.93 -18.16 -26.57
N PRO A 76 -6.94 -19.03 -26.87
CA PRO A 76 -5.74 -19.17 -26.04
C PRO A 76 -4.91 -17.88 -25.93
N THR A 77 -4.88 -17.07 -26.98
CA THR A 77 -4.03 -15.87 -27.04
C THR A 77 -4.57 -14.77 -26.12
N THR A 78 -5.86 -14.50 -26.17
CA THR A 78 -6.51 -13.50 -25.30
C THR A 78 -6.49 -13.96 -23.85
N LEU A 79 -6.72 -15.25 -23.58
CA LEU A 79 -6.62 -15.82 -22.24
C LEU A 79 -5.22 -15.63 -21.64
N PHE A 80 -4.18 -15.90 -22.42
CA PHE A 80 -2.80 -15.66 -22.00
C PHE A 80 -2.55 -14.19 -21.69
N ALA A 81 -2.95 -13.28 -22.58
CA ALA A 81 -2.79 -11.84 -22.39
C ALA A 81 -3.51 -11.35 -21.12
N HIS A 82 -4.76 -11.76 -20.91
CA HIS A 82 -5.51 -11.45 -19.69
C HIS A 82 -4.79 -11.95 -18.44
N SER A 83 -4.32 -13.20 -18.44
CA SER A 83 -3.59 -13.78 -17.31
C SER A 83 -2.34 -12.96 -16.94
N GLN A 84 -1.56 -12.52 -17.92
CA GLN A 84 -0.36 -11.70 -17.67
C GLN A 84 -0.71 -10.30 -17.12
N VAL A 85 -1.74 -9.65 -17.67
CA VAL A 85 -2.16 -8.31 -17.21
C VAL A 85 -2.73 -8.36 -15.79
N LEU A 86 -3.54 -9.37 -15.48
CA LEU A 86 -4.11 -9.57 -14.14
C LEU A 86 -3.02 -9.88 -13.12
N LEU A 87 -2.08 -10.75 -13.45
CA LEU A 87 -0.91 -11.02 -12.61
C LEU A 87 -0.10 -9.75 -12.36
N ASN A 88 0.22 -8.99 -13.41
CA ASN A 88 0.97 -7.75 -13.28
C ASN A 88 0.27 -6.77 -12.34
N PHE A 89 -1.04 -6.56 -12.51
CA PHE A 89 -1.83 -5.72 -11.63
C PHE A 89 -1.73 -6.18 -10.16
N CYS A 90 -1.90 -7.47 -9.89
CA CYS A 90 -1.83 -7.98 -8.52
C CYS A 90 -0.43 -7.83 -7.91
N ILE A 91 0.62 -8.07 -8.69
CA ILE A 91 2.01 -7.87 -8.24
C ILE A 91 2.29 -6.40 -7.96
N ASP A 92 1.81 -5.48 -8.80
CA ASP A 92 1.95 -4.04 -8.58
C ASP A 92 1.28 -3.63 -7.26
N VAL A 93 0.05 -4.09 -7.02
CA VAL A 93 -0.66 -3.89 -5.74
C VAL A 93 0.17 -4.45 -4.56
N GLY A 94 0.72 -5.66 -4.70
CA GLY A 94 1.60 -6.26 -3.70
C GLY A 94 2.88 -5.45 -3.45
N GLY A 95 3.48 -4.91 -4.51
CA GLY A 95 4.66 -4.04 -4.45
C GLY A 95 4.37 -2.73 -3.72
N TYR A 96 3.21 -2.12 -3.96
CA TYR A 96 2.74 -0.99 -3.16
C TYR A 96 2.55 -1.39 -1.70
N GLY A 97 2.06 -2.59 -1.41
CA GLY A 97 1.99 -3.13 -0.05
C GLY A 97 3.36 -3.13 0.66
N VAL A 98 4.41 -3.60 -0.02
CA VAL A 98 5.80 -3.55 0.49
C VAL A 98 6.27 -2.10 0.71
N LEU A 99 5.93 -1.18 -0.21
CA LEU A 99 6.20 0.25 -0.04
C LEU A 99 5.52 0.81 1.22
N GLY A 100 4.27 0.41 1.49
CA GLY A 100 3.54 0.79 2.71
C GLY A 100 4.26 0.34 3.99
N LEU A 101 4.79 -0.88 4.00
CA LEU A 101 5.60 -1.38 5.13
C LEU A 101 6.89 -0.58 5.32
N ALA A 102 7.57 -0.24 4.21
CA ALA A 102 8.78 0.59 4.25
C ALA A 102 8.48 2.00 4.77
N VAL A 103 7.39 2.62 4.31
CA VAL A 103 6.90 3.92 4.80
C VAL A 103 6.61 3.86 6.30
N ALA A 104 5.88 2.84 6.76
CA ALA A 104 5.59 2.65 8.18
C ALA A 104 6.87 2.56 9.03
N TRP A 105 7.86 1.79 8.57
CA TRP A 105 9.14 1.66 9.26
C TRP A 105 9.87 3.00 9.33
N MET A 106 9.97 3.73 8.21
CA MET A 106 10.65 5.04 8.18
C MET A 106 9.95 6.10 9.04
N ILE A 107 8.62 6.07 9.13
CA ILE A 107 7.87 6.94 10.05
C ILE A 107 8.19 6.55 11.49
N ALA A 108 8.00 5.29 11.86
CA ALA A 108 8.13 4.81 13.23
C ALA A 108 9.55 4.92 13.79
N LYS A 109 10.56 4.70 12.94
CA LYS A 109 11.97 4.66 13.36
C LYS A 109 12.72 5.95 13.08
N ASN A 110 12.40 6.69 12.01
CA ASN A 110 13.21 7.81 11.57
C ASN A 110 12.46 9.15 11.61
N ALA A 111 11.17 9.16 12.00
CA ALA A 111 10.32 10.34 11.93
C ALA A 111 10.39 11.04 10.56
N SER A 112 10.42 10.24 9.48
CA SER A 112 10.72 10.72 8.13
C SER A 112 9.52 11.40 7.47
N TRP A 113 9.61 12.72 7.27
CA TRP A 113 8.63 13.46 6.45
C TRP A 113 8.63 13.04 4.99
N ALA A 114 9.78 12.60 4.45
CA ALA A 114 9.84 12.03 3.11
C ALA A 114 8.97 10.76 3.02
N ALA A 115 9.03 9.89 4.03
CA ALA A 115 8.16 8.71 4.11
C ALA A 115 6.69 9.10 4.14
N TYR A 116 6.34 10.12 4.93
CA TYR A 116 4.98 10.65 4.97
C TYR A 116 4.51 11.12 3.58
N PHE A 117 5.33 11.90 2.85
CA PHE A 117 4.94 12.37 1.51
C PHE A 117 4.86 11.26 0.47
N ILE A 118 5.70 10.23 0.56
CA ILE A 118 5.55 9.03 -0.27
C ILE A 118 4.21 8.34 0.04
N GLY A 119 3.90 8.14 1.32
CA GLY A 119 2.62 7.57 1.76
C GLY A 119 1.42 8.44 1.36
N LEU A 120 1.55 9.76 1.38
CA LEU A 120 0.48 10.67 0.98
C LEU A 120 0.27 10.68 -0.53
N PHE A 121 1.32 10.91 -1.31
CA PHE A 121 1.17 11.16 -2.74
C PHE A 121 1.25 9.89 -3.57
N VAL A 122 2.26 9.05 -3.35
CA VAL A 122 2.49 7.86 -4.20
C VAL A 122 1.43 6.80 -3.93
N ILE A 123 1.25 6.43 -2.65
CA ILE A 123 0.19 5.48 -2.27
C ILE A 123 -1.20 6.09 -2.51
N GLY A 124 -1.39 7.39 -2.24
CA GLY A 124 -2.66 8.07 -2.49
C GLY A 124 -3.08 8.06 -3.95
N ILE A 125 -2.16 8.28 -4.90
CA ILE A 125 -2.46 8.17 -6.34
C ILE A 125 -2.93 6.75 -6.68
N CYS A 126 -2.28 5.72 -6.14
CA CYS A 126 -2.66 4.33 -6.36
C CYS A 126 -4.08 4.05 -5.85
N ASP A 127 -4.36 4.36 -4.57
CA ASP A 127 -5.65 4.10 -3.94
C ASP A 127 -6.79 4.89 -4.59
N LEU A 128 -6.57 6.16 -4.91
CA LEU A 128 -7.59 6.99 -5.56
C LEU A 128 -7.85 6.56 -7.00
N THR A 129 -6.81 6.11 -7.74
CA THR A 129 -6.98 5.57 -9.09
C THR A 129 -7.78 4.27 -9.05
N PHE A 130 -7.45 3.36 -8.14
CA PHE A 130 -8.21 2.11 -7.95
C PHE A 130 -9.66 2.39 -7.55
N LEU A 131 -9.87 3.26 -6.56
CA LEU A 131 -11.20 3.65 -6.09
C LEU A 131 -12.02 4.24 -7.23
N PHE A 132 -11.47 5.18 -8.01
CA PHE A 132 -12.17 5.80 -9.13
C PHE A 132 -12.46 4.82 -10.27
N ALA A 133 -11.43 4.13 -10.76
CA ALA A 133 -11.49 3.34 -11.98
C ALA A 133 -12.19 1.98 -11.80
N MET A 134 -12.11 1.38 -10.60
CA MET A 134 -12.60 0.03 -10.36
C MET A 134 -13.83 -0.01 -9.45
N VAL A 135 -13.80 0.72 -8.33
CA VAL A 135 -14.85 0.64 -7.30
C VAL A 135 -16.01 1.59 -7.60
N THR A 136 -15.74 2.87 -7.85
CA THR A 136 -16.76 3.89 -8.14
C THR A 136 -17.40 3.69 -9.51
N SER A 137 -16.64 3.19 -10.49
CA SER A 137 -17.16 2.82 -11.81
C SER A 137 -18.10 1.62 -11.78
N GLY A 138 -18.11 0.85 -10.68
CA GLY A 138 -18.94 -0.34 -10.51
C GLY A 138 -18.40 -1.59 -11.20
N VAL A 139 -17.10 -1.64 -11.52
CA VAL A 139 -16.45 -2.84 -12.07
C VAL A 139 -16.22 -3.89 -10.98
N ILE A 140 -15.67 -3.47 -9.85
CA ILE A 140 -15.47 -4.31 -8.66
C ILE A 140 -16.63 -4.14 -7.68
N GLU A 141 -16.91 -5.21 -6.95
CA GLU A 141 -17.89 -5.22 -5.87
C GLU A 141 -17.53 -4.21 -4.76
N GLN A 142 -18.46 -3.31 -4.43
CA GLN A 142 -18.29 -2.33 -3.35
C GLN A 142 -18.49 -2.99 -1.97
N ASN A 143 -17.51 -3.77 -1.55
CA ASN A 143 -17.53 -4.47 -0.26
C ASN A 143 -16.35 -4.04 0.64
N ILE A 144 -16.33 -4.54 1.87
CA ILE A 144 -15.31 -4.19 2.86
C ILE A 144 -13.89 -4.42 2.33
N PRO A 145 -13.54 -5.58 1.74
CA PRO A 145 -12.20 -5.78 1.16
C PRO A 145 -11.79 -4.68 0.19
N SER A 146 -12.67 -4.32 -0.76
CA SER A 146 -12.36 -3.36 -1.83
C SER A 146 -12.27 -1.91 -1.36
N VAL A 147 -12.99 -1.54 -0.29
CA VAL A 147 -13.03 -0.16 0.24
C VAL A 147 -12.08 0.03 1.42
N SER A 148 -11.71 -1.04 2.13
CA SER A 148 -10.91 -0.94 3.36
C SER A 148 -9.52 -0.35 3.14
N GLY A 149 -8.85 -0.67 2.02
CA GLY A 149 -7.54 -0.11 1.68
C GLY A 149 -7.54 1.43 1.69
N PRO A 150 -8.29 2.08 0.78
CA PRO A 150 -8.38 3.55 0.74
C PRO A 150 -8.79 4.19 2.07
N VAL A 151 -9.69 3.56 2.83
CA VAL A 151 -10.10 4.07 4.15
C VAL A 151 -8.95 4.02 5.16
N ILE A 152 -8.24 2.90 5.26
CA ILE A 152 -7.11 2.73 6.19
C ILE A 152 -5.98 3.71 5.82
N TRP A 153 -5.68 3.85 4.52
CA TRP A 153 -4.70 4.82 4.03
C TRP A 153 -5.07 6.25 4.44
N PHE A 154 -6.31 6.65 4.22
CA PHE A 154 -6.79 8.00 4.55
C PHE A 154 -6.63 8.31 6.05
N LEU A 155 -6.96 7.34 6.92
CA LEU A 155 -6.76 7.47 8.37
C LEU A 155 -5.28 7.55 8.73
N ALA A 156 -4.42 6.77 8.07
CA ALA A 156 -2.97 6.80 8.30
C ALA A 156 -2.37 8.18 7.98
N VAL A 157 -2.73 8.77 6.84
CA VAL A 157 -2.21 10.08 6.42
C VAL A 157 -2.74 11.24 7.27
N ILE A 158 -3.95 11.12 7.83
CA ILE A 158 -4.49 12.12 8.77
C ILE A 158 -3.79 12.03 10.13
N ALA A 159 -3.63 10.82 10.68
CA ALA A 159 -3.07 10.66 12.02
C ALA A 159 -1.57 11.02 12.07
N THR A 160 -0.82 10.70 11.01
CA THR A 160 0.65 10.75 11.03
C THR A 160 1.22 12.13 11.39
N PRO A 161 0.84 13.25 10.73
CA PRO A 161 1.43 14.57 10.96
C PRO A 161 1.37 15.05 12.41
N PHE A 162 0.32 14.69 13.15
CA PHE A 162 0.12 15.14 14.54
C PHE A 162 1.12 14.52 15.54
N GLY A 163 1.81 13.45 15.16
CA GLY A 163 2.87 12.85 15.97
C GLY A 163 4.27 13.06 15.42
N MET A 164 4.44 13.83 14.34
CA MET A 164 5.73 14.07 13.72
C MET A 164 6.44 15.28 14.34
N PRO A 165 7.78 15.31 14.35
CA PRO A 165 8.52 16.51 14.72
C PRO A 165 8.21 17.67 13.75
N PRO A 166 8.42 18.94 14.16
CA PRO A 166 8.20 20.08 13.28
C PRO A 166 8.93 19.92 11.95
N LEU A 167 8.21 20.09 10.85
CA LEU A 167 8.76 19.98 9.50
C LEU A 167 9.83 21.06 9.23
N PHE A 168 9.61 22.26 9.75
CA PHE A 168 10.54 23.37 9.70
C PHE A 168 11.04 23.66 11.12
N LYS A 169 12.36 23.68 11.31
CA LYS A 169 12.96 24.25 12.52
C LYS A 169 12.66 25.76 12.49
N LYS A 170 11.98 26.26 13.52
CA LYS A 170 11.85 27.70 13.74
C LYS A 170 13.21 28.30 14.08
#